data_AF-A0A6J5F6R0-F1
#
_entry.id   AF-A0A6J5F6R0-F1
#
_cell.length_a   1.000
_cell.length_b   1.000
_cell.length_c   1.000
_cell.angle_alpha   90.00
_cell.angle_beta   90.00
_cell.angle_gamma   90.00
#
_symmetry.space_group_name_H-M   'P 1'
#
loop_
_entity.id
_entity.type
_entity.pdbx_description
1 polymer ?
#
loop_
_entity_poly.entity_id
_entity_poly.type
_entity_poly.pdbx_seq_one_letter_code
_entity_poly.pdbx_strand_id
1 'polypeptide(L)'
;MTLPYRLAWDVGGYHGYNVFQGTRLTGGLGLGREPEREPSPTFATNGYLFAQGDGYLRYFVAQDASFDALGFDVLHPGRYQSQLVELSETIGAMNPDLSRYIARGGKLITLQGLADEVISPNQTIAYRDALVARYGQARVDSFLRLYMVPGYQHGSGVFVPSVDLLGALDDWVTHGVAPETLVATDIAAATNGRTRPLCRYPLIPRYAGAGDMNRASSFVCSEP
;
A
#
# COMPACT_ATOMS: atom_id res chain seq x y z
N MET A 1 -7.23 -10.28 9.66
CA MET A 1 -8.36 -11.21 9.44
C MET A 1 -7.83 -12.42 8.69
N THR A 2 -8.12 -13.63 9.17
CA THR A 2 -7.75 -14.88 8.49
C THR A 2 -9.01 -15.47 7.85
N LEU A 3 -8.90 -15.89 6.60
CA LEU A 3 -9.98 -16.55 5.86
C LEU A 3 -9.95 -18.06 6.15
N PRO A 4 -11.11 -18.74 6.26
CA PRO A 4 -11.17 -20.20 6.40
C PRO A 4 -10.93 -20.95 5.07
N TYR A 5 -10.68 -20.23 3.99
CA TYR A 5 -10.34 -20.73 2.66
C TYR A 5 -9.13 -19.97 2.11
N ARG A 6 -8.52 -20.49 1.04
CA ARG A 6 -7.39 -19.86 0.36
C ARG A 6 -7.84 -19.19 -0.93
N LEU A 7 -7.40 -17.96 -1.11
CA LEU A 7 -7.41 -17.28 -2.40
C LEU A 7 -6.21 -17.75 -3.23
N ALA A 8 -6.13 -17.29 -4.48
CA ALA A 8 -4.99 -17.55 -5.35
C ALA A 8 -3.66 -17.20 -4.66
N TRP A 9 -2.61 -17.94 -5.02
CA TRP A 9 -1.26 -17.75 -4.48
C TRP A 9 -1.15 -17.98 -2.96
N ASP A 10 -2.01 -18.86 -2.42
CA ASP A 10 -2.09 -19.23 -1.00
C ASP A 10 -2.38 -18.06 -0.04
N VAL A 11 -3.00 -16.98 -0.54
CA VAL A 11 -3.41 -15.86 0.30
C VAL A 11 -4.54 -16.30 1.23
N GLY A 12 -4.23 -16.39 2.52
CA GLY A 12 -5.15 -16.85 3.57
C GLY A 12 -5.76 -15.74 4.42
N GLY A 13 -5.57 -14.47 4.09
CA GLY A 13 -6.09 -13.39 4.94
C GLY A 13 -5.70 -11.98 4.53
N TYR A 14 -6.18 -11.03 5.34
CA TYR A 14 -5.91 -9.61 5.24
C TYR A 14 -5.16 -9.10 6.48
N HIS A 15 -3.99 -8.49 6.29
CA HIS A 15 -3.08 -7.99 7.33
C HIS A 15 -3.56 -6.71 8.05
N GLY A 16 -4.73 -6.19 7.68
CA GLY A 16 -5.33 -5.04 8.37
C GLY A 16 -4.56 -3.75 8.18
N TYR A 17 -4.98 -2.68 8.86
CA TYR A 17 -4.28 -1.40 8.85
C TYR A 17 -3.43 -1.23 10.11
N ASN A 18 -2.44 -0.35 10.03
CA ASN A 18 -1.59 0.07 11.15
C ASN A 18 -2.25 1.14 12.05
N VAL A 19 -3.58 1.15 12.19
CA VAL A 19 -4.33 2.23 12.88
C VAL A 19 -3.87 2.42 14.33
N PHE A 20 -3.50 1.33 15.01
CA PHE A 20 -3.05 1.37 16.41
C PHE A 20 -1.56 1.73 16.58
N GLN A 21 -0.83 1.97 15.49
CA GLN A 21 0.59 2.36 15.51
C GLN A 21 0.79 3.88 15.53
N GLY A 22 -0.24 4.65 15.89
CA GLY A 22 -0.18 6.13 15.96
C GLY A 22 -0.37 6.83 14.61
N THR A 23 -0.77 6.09 13.57
CA THR A 23 -1.09 6.63 12.26
C THR A 23 -2.29 7.58 12.32
N ARG A 24 -2.11 8.79 11.78
CA ARG A 24 -3.18 9.78 11.68
C ARG A 24 -3.82 9.75 10.29
N LEU A 25 -4.97 9.09 10.18
CA LEU A 25 -5.82 9.13 8.98
C LEU A 25 -6.67 10.40 9.02
N THR A 26 -6.40 11.35 8.13
CA THR A 26 -7.13 12.63 8.03
C THR A 26 -7.71 12.88 6.65
N GLY A 27 -7.47 11.98 5.71
CA GLY A 27 -7.91 12.11 4.34
C GLY A 27 -9.41 11.82 4.21
N GLY A 28 -10.04 12.48 3.24
CA GLY A 28 -11.48 12.38 3.01
C GLY A 28 -11.91 11.10 2.28
N LEU A 29 -10.96 10.24 1.88
CA LEU A 29 -11.25 8.96 1.22
C LEU A 29 -11.60 7.86 2.21
N GLY A 30 -11.26 8.04 3.48
CA GLY A 30 -11.45 7.06 4.53
C GLY A 30 -12.90 6.96 5.00
N LEU A 31 -13.08 7.17 6.31
CA LEU A 31 -14.38 7.06 6.97
C LEU A 31 -15.30 8.16 6.43
N GLY A 32 -16.42 7.77 5.82
CA GLY A 32 -17.42 8.69 5.27
C GLY A 32 -17.94 9.68 6.32
N ARG A 33 -18.84 10.57 5.89
CA ARG A 33 -19.33 11.66 6.76
C ARG A 33 -20.60 11.33 7.54
N GLU A 34 -21.24 10.21 7.23
CA GLU A 34 -22.55 9.86 7.79
C GLU A 34 -22.43 8.75 8.83
N PRO A 35 -22.95 8.94 10.06
CA PRO A 35 -23.04 7.87 11.05
C PRO A 35 -24.06 6.78 10.69
N GLU A 36 -25.06 7.09 9.85
CA GLU A 36 -26.06 6.12 9.39
C GLU A 36 -25.62 5.35 8.14
N ARG A 37 -26.03 4.08 8.05
CA ARG A 37 -25.68 3.19 6.94
C ARG A 37 -26.74 3.30 5.85
N GLU A 38 -26.34 3.76 4.67
CA GLU A 38 -27.21 3.78 3.50
C GLU A 38 -27.47 2.35 2.96
N PRO A 39 -28.65 2.06 2.39
CA PRO A 39 -28.93 0.77 1.75
C PRO A 39 -27.99 0.48 0.57
N SER A 40 -27.60 1.53 -0.16
CA SER A 40 -26.64 1.47 -1.26
C SER A 40 -25.46 2.39 -0.93
N PRO A 41 -24.27 1.86 -0.66
CA PRO A 41 -23.12 2.68 -0.31
C PRO A 41 -22.77 3.70 -1.39
N THR A 42 -22.56 4.95 -0.96
CA THR A 42 -22.00 5.98 -1.84
C THR A 42 -20.67 6.49 -1.30
N PHE A 43 -19.82 6.96 -2.21
CA PHE A 43 -18.46 7.41 -1.92
C PHE A 43 -18.37 8.41 -0.75
N ALA A 44 -19.13 9.52 -0.82
CA ALA A 44 -19.01 10.60 0.15
C ALA A 44 -19.67 10.27 1.49
N THR A 45 -20.78 9.55 1.45
CA THR A 45 -21.61 9.27 2.63
C THR A 45 -20.99 8.16 3.47
N ASN A 46 -20.64 7.02 2.87
CA ASN A 46 -20.17 5.84 3.61
C ASN A 46 -18.66 5.59 3.48
N GLY A 47 -17.96 6.38 2.67
CA GLY A 47 -16.51 6.28 2.47
C GLY A 47 -16.13 5.54 1.19
N TYR A 48 -14.94 5.83 0.67
CA TYR A 48 -14.49 5.30 -0.63
C TYR A 48 -14.47 3.78 -0.66
N LEU A 49 -13.93 3.16 0.40
CA LEU A 49 -13.75 1.71 0.45
C LEU A 49 -15.07 0.93 0.44
N PHE A 50 -16.11 1.48 1.06
CA PHE A 50 -17.42 0.83 1.08
C PHE A 50 -18.06 0.83 -0.31
N ALA A 51 -18.00 1.96 -1.03
CA ALA A 51 -18.52 2.04 -2.39
C ALA A 51 -17.77 1.13 -3.38
N GLN A 52 -16.44 1.03 -3.25
CA GLN A 52 -15.63 0.14 -4.08
C GLN A 52 -15.89 -1.34 -3.77
N GLY A 53 -15.99 -1.69 -2.49
CA GLY A 53 -16.30 -3.07 -2.05
C GLY A 53 -17.69 -3.51 -2.49
N ASP A 54 -18.69 -2.63 -2.39
CA ASP A 54 -20.05 -2.86 -2.87
C ASP A 54 -20.08 -3.10 -4.39
N GLY A 55 -19.42 -2.25 -5.18
CA GLY A 55 -19.31 -2.45 -6.63
C GLY A 55 -18.63 -3.77 -6.99
N TYR A 56 -17.55 -4.13 -6.29
CA TYR A 56 -16.88 -5.42 -6.49
C TYR A 56 -17.81 -6.60 -6.20
N LEU A 57 -18.52 -6.57 -5.06
CA LEU A 57 -19.43 -7.65 -4.69
C LEU A 57 -20.61 -7.78 -5.67
N ARG A 58 -21.24 -6.68 -6.07
CA ARG A 58 -22.39 -6.72 -7.00
C ARG A 58 -21.97 -7.18 -8.40
N TYR A 59 -20.93 -6.60 -8.97
CA TYR A 59 -20.65 -6.77 -10.39
C TYR A 59 -19.62 -7.85 -10.71
N PHE A 60 -18.69 -8.15 -9.81
CA PHE A 60 -17.66 -9.18 -10.04
C PHE A 60 -18.02 -10.50 -9.37
N VAL A 61 -18.43 -10.45 -8.09
CA VAL A 61 -18.67 -11.67 -7.30
C VAL A 61 -20.07 -12.23 -7.51
N ALA A 62 -21.09 -11.41 -7.30
CA ALA A 62 -22.49 -11.84 -7.43
C ALA A 62 -23.00 -11.78 -8.86
N GLN A 63 -22.39 -10.93 -9.70
CA GLN A 63 -22.83 -10.62 -11.07
C GLN A 63 -24.31 -10.23 -11.11
N ASP A 64 -24.76 -9.49 -10.09
CA ASP A 64 -26.13 -9.06 -9.86
C ASP A 64 -26.11 -7.64 -9.29
N ALA A 65 -26.65 -6.69 -10.06
CA ALA A 65 -26.69 -5.28 -9.70
C ALA A 65 -27.58 -4.98 -8.47
N SER A 66 -28.48 -5.91 -8.12
CA SER A 66 -29.38 -5.83 -6.97
C SER A 66 -28.86 -6.55 -5.73
N PHE A 67 -27.68 -7.17 -5.80
CA PHE A 67 -27.11 -7.93 -4.69
C PHE A 67 -26.84 -7.06 -3.46
N ASP A 68 -27.26 -7.56 -2.29
CA ASP A 68 -27.01 -6.92 -1.00
C ASP A 68 -25.58 -7.22 -0.50
N ALA A 69 -24.64 -6.35 -0.87
CA ALA A 69 -23.25 -6.44 -0.43
C ALA A 69 -23.08 -6.25 1.09
N LEU A 70 -24.05 -5.63 1.74
CA LEU A 70 -24.01 -5.29 3.16
C LEU A 70 -24.23 -6.49 4.07
N GLY A 71 -24.89 -7.53 3.58
CA GLY A 71 -25.09 -8.81 4.25
C GLY A 71 -24.05 -9.87 3.90
N PHE A 72 -23.04 -9.55 3.08
CA PHE A 72 -22.07 -10.55 2.62
C PHE A 72 -21.09 -10.96 3.73
N ASP A 73 -21.12 -12.23 4.13
CA ASP A 73 -20.13 -12.82 5.03
C ASP A 73 -18.92 -13.33 4.23
N VAL A 74 -17.82 -12.56 4.24
CA VAL A 74 -16.57 -12.95 3.58
C VAL A 74 -15.91 -14.17 4.21
N LEU A 75 -16.21 -14.51 5.46
CA LEU A 75 -15.68 -15.72 6.10
C LEU A 75 -16.46 -16.96 5.65
N HIS A 76 -17.74 -16.82 5.34
CA HIS A 76 -18.61 -17.90 4.86
C HIS A 76 -19.34 -17.52 3.57
N PRO A 77 -18.61 -17.33 2.45
CA PRO A 77 -19.18 -16.79 1.21
C PRO A 77 -20.14 -17.76 0.48
N GLY A 78 -20.32 -18.98 0.98
CA GLY A 78 -21.22 -19.99 0.42
C GLY A 78 -20.92 -20.26 -1.05
N ARG A 79 -21.93 -20.12 -1.92
CA ARG A 79 -21.81 -20.35 -3.36
C ARG A 79 -20.81 -19.43 -4.07
N TYR A 80 -20.42 -18.31 -3.45
CA TYR A 80 -19.53 -17.32 -4.06
C TYR A 80 -18.05 -17.63 -3.83
N GLN A 81 -17.71 -18.66 -3.03
CA GLN A 81 -16.32 -18.97 -2.71
C GLN A 81 -15.46 -19.23 -3.97
N SER A 82 -15.96 -20.04 -4.90
CA SER A 82 -15.22 -20.35 -6.14
C SER A 82 -14.94 -19.09 -6.98
N GLN A 83 -15.94 -18.20 -7.07
CA GLN A 83 -15.81 -16.93 -7.78
C GLN A 83 -14.76 -16.02 -7.13
N LEU A 84 -14.71 -15.96 -5.79
CA LEU A 84 -13.67 -15.20 -5.09
C LEU A 84 -12.27 -15.74 -5.36
N VAL A 85 -12.10 -17.06 -5.40
CA VAL A 85 -10.81 -17.68 -5.74
C VAL A 85 -10.42 -17.34 -7.17
N GLU A 86 -11.30 -17.51 -8.13
CA GLU A 86 -11.04 -17.21 -9.55
C GLU A 86 -10.70 -15.72 -9.78
N LEU A 87 -11.47 -14.81 -9.17
CA LEU A 87 -11.21 -13.38 -9.26
C LEU A 87 -9.88 -13.01 -8.60
N SER A 88 -9.52 -13.64 -7.48
CA SER A 88 -8.24 -13.37 -6.83
C SER A 88 -7.04 -13.78 -7.69
N GLU A 89 -7.20 -14.75 -8.60
CA GLU A 89 -6.18 -15.10 -9.58
C GLU A 89 -6.17 -14.11 -10.77
N THR A 90 -7.36 -13.70 -11.21
CA THR A 90 -7.54 -12.93 -12.45
C THR A 90 -7.20 -11.44 -12.28
N ILE A 91 -7.68 -10.82 -11.20
CA ILE A 91 -7.51 -9.38 -10.95
C ILE A 91 -6.69 -9.08 -9.69
N GLY A 92 -6.39 -10.11 -8.88
CA GLY A 92 -5.48 -9.97 -7.75
C GLY A 92 -4.01 -9.92 -8.21
N ALA A 93 -3.19 -9.17 -7.48
CA ALA A 93 -1.76 -8.99 -7.78
C ALA A 93 -0.86 -9.65 -6.73
N MET A 94 -1.28 -10.80 -6.20
CA MET A 94 -0.62 -11.44 -5.05
C MET A 94 0.35 -12.57 -5.42
N ASN A 95 0.58 -12.85 -6.72
CA ASN A 95 1.55 -13.86 -7.14
C ASN A 95 2.97 -13.48 -6.70
N PRO A 96 3.63 -14.25 -5.81
CA PRO A 96 5.00 -13.94 -5.38
C PRO A 96 6.05 -14.46 -6.36
N ASP A 97 5.67 -15.20 -7.42
CA ASP A 97 6.62 -15.71 -8.41
C ASP A 97 7.01 -14.67 -9.45
N LEU A 98 8.02 -13.87 -9.11
CA LEU A 98 8.65 -12.91 -9.99
C LEU A 98 9.85 -13.48 -10.76
N SER A 99 10.04 -14.80 -10.82
CA SER A 99 11.28 -15.40 -11.34
C SER A 99 11.57 -14.99 -12.79
N ARG A 100 10.53 -14.93 -13.64
CA ARG A 100 10.66 -14.48 -15.04
C ARG A 100 11.01 -12.99 -15.14
N TYR A 101 10.45 -12.17 -14.26
CA TYR A 101 10.72 -10.73 -14.21
C TYR A 101 12.16 -10.46 -13.78
N ILE A 102 12.60 -11.14 -12.72
CA ILE A 102 13.96 -11.05 -12.20
C ILE A 102 14.98 -11.59 -13.22
N ALA A 103 14.69 -12.71 -13.89
CA ALA A 103 15.58 -13.28 -14.91
C ALA A 103 15.79 -12.35 -16.12
N ARG A 104 14.86 -11.42 -16.36
CA ARG A 104 14.97 -10.39 -17.40
C ARG A 104 15.61 -9.08 -16.90
N GLY A 105 16.15 -9.07 -15.68
CA GLY A 105 16.78 -7.90 -15.08
C GLY A 105 15.80 -6.86 -14.54
N GLY A 106 14.51 -7.18 -14.40
CA GLY A 106 13.47 -6.25 -13.97
C GLY A 106 13.77 -5.62 -12.61
N LYS A 107 13.44 -4.33 -12.46
CA LYS A 107 13.62 -3.50 -11.26
C LYS A 107 12.30 -2.86 -10.85
N LEU A 108 11.97 -2.94 -9.58
CA LEU A 108 10.73 -2.45 -9.00
C LEU A 108 11.04 -1.46 -7.87
N ILE A 109 10.49 -0.26 -7.98
CA ILE A 109 10.44 0.72 -6.91
C ILE A 109 8.98 0.83 -6.46
N THR A 110 8.73 0.63 -5.18
CA THR A 110 7.41 0.75 -4.57
C THR A 110 7.47 1.82 -3.47
N LEU A 111 6.51 2.74 -3.51
CA LEU A 111 6.31 3.75 -2.49
C LEU A 111 4.89 3.61 -1.95
N GLN A 112 4.74 3.50 -0.63
CA GLN A 112 3.44 3.40 0.01
C GLN A 112 3.38 4.35 1.21
N GLY A 113 2.24 5.04 1.35
CA GLY A 113 1.97 5.85 2.52
C GLY A 113 1.69 5.01 3.76
N LEU A 114 2.33 5.31 4.89
CA LEU A 114 2.00 4.69 6.17
C LEU A 114 0.68 5.21 6.76
N ALA A 115 0.14 6.30 6.20
CA ALA A 115 -1.17 6.84 6.53
C ALA A 115 -2.20 6.61 5.41
N ASP A 116 -1.91 5.75 4.42
CA ASP A 116 -2.87 5.42 3.37
C ASP A 116 -4.12 4.75 3.99
N GLU A 117 -5.25 5.43 3.84
CA GLU A 117 -6.56 5.04 4.36
C GLU A 117 -7.37 4.16 3.39
N VAL A 118 -6.87 3.96 2.17
CA VAL A 118 -7.51 3.21 1.09
C VAL A 118 -6.84 1.85 0.90
N ILE A 119 -5.51 1.83 0.85
CA ILE A 119 -4.73 0.61 0.67
C ILE A 119 -3.86 0.41 1.91
N SER A 120 -4.09 -0.72 2.59
CA SER A 120 -3.33 -1.03 3.79
C SER A 120 -1.81 -1.08 3.51
N PRO A 121 -1.00 -0.32 4.26
CA PRO A 121 0.45 -0.43 4.16
C PRO A 121 0.97 -1.81 4.59
N ASN A 122 0.26 -2.51 5.48
CA ASN A 122 0.67 -3.85 5.93
C ASN A 122 0.56 -4.89 4.80
N GLN A 123 -0.29 -4.67 3.80
CA GLN A 123 -0.37 -5.58 2.64
C GLN A 123 0.86 -5.46 1.74
N THR A 124 1.32 -4.24 1.48
CA THR A 124 2.56 -4.01 0.74
C THR A 124 3.76 -4.63 1.46
N ILE A 125 3.81 -4.48 2.79
CA ILE A 125 4.84 -5.10 3.63
C ILE A 125 4.76 -6.63 3.53
N ALA A 126 3.57 -7.21 3.70
CA ALA A 126 3.37 -8.66 3.64
C ALA A 126 3.77 -9.26 2.29
N TYR A 127 3.46 -8.57 1.18
CA TYR A 127 3.88 -9.01 -0.15
C TYR A 127 5.42 -8.98 -0.29
N ARG A 128 6.06 -7.90 0.16
CA ARG A 128 7.53 -7.81 0.21
C ARG A 128 8.14 -8.92 1.06
N ASP A 129 7.54 -9.26 2.20
CA ASP A 129 8.01 -10.33 3.08
C ASP A 129 7.83 -11.71 2.45
N ALA A 130 6.74 -11.94 1.70
CA ALA A 130 6.56 -13.16 0.91
C ALA A 130 7.64 -13.31 -0.17
N LEU A 131 8.04 -12.21 -0.82
CA LEU A 131 9.16 -12.22 -1.76
C LEU A 131 10.49 -12.55 -1.05
N VAL A 132 10.72 -12.00 0.15
CA VAL A 132 11.93 -12.30 0.93
C VAL A 132 11.95 -13.76 1.38
N ALA A 133 10.82 -14.30 1.81
CA ALA A 133 10.70 -15.72 2.16
C ALA A 133 10.99 -16.63 0.96
N ARG A 134 10.59 -16.23 -0.26
CA ARG A 134 10.80 -17.01 -1.49
C ARG A 134 12.22 -16.91 -2.05
N TYR A 135 12.79 -15.71 -2.07
CA TYR A 135 14.03 -15.41 -2.81
C TYR A 135 15.23 -15.11 -1.91
N GLY A 136 15.01 -14.83 -0.63
CA GLY A 136 16.02 -14.32 0.30
C GLY A 136 16.22 -12.81 0.19
N GLN A 137 16.61 -12.18 1.31
CA GLN A 137 16.76 -10.73 1.45
C GLN A 137 17.66 -10.12 0.37
N ALA A 138 18.87 -10.66 0.20
CA ALA A 138 19.84 -10.13 -0.78
C ALA A 138 19.31 -10.19 -2.23
N ARG A 139 18.51 -11.22 -2.57
CA ARG A 139 17.92 -11.33 -3.89
C ARG A 139 16.82 -10.31 -4.08
N VAL A 140 15.94 -10.13 -3.10
CA VAL A 140 14.90 -9.08 -3.13
C VAL A 140 15.55 -7.70 -3.26
N ASP A 141 16.61 -7.43 -2.50
CA ASP A 141 17.38 -6.19 -2.59
C ASP A 141 18.13 -6.02 -3.92
N SER A 142 18.18 -7.02 -4.79
CA SER A 142 18.75 -6.85 -6.14
C SER A 142 17.73 -6.30 -7.15
N PHE A 143 16.42 -6.38 -6.87
CA PHE A 143 15.36 -6.00 -7.82
C PHE A 143 14.21 -5.19 -7.22
N LEU A 144 14.03 -5.13 -5.90
CA LEU A 144 12.96 -4.38 -5.24
C LEU A 144 13.53 -3.30 -4.30
N ARG A 145 12.94 -2.11 -4.33
CA ARG A 145 13.11 -1.05 -3.33
C ARG A 145 11.74 -0.65 -2.83
N LEU A 146 11.51 -0.78 -1.51
CA LEU A 146 10.27 -0.37 -0.86
C LEU A 146 10.54 0.86 0.02
N TYR A 147 9.74 1.91 -0.16
CA TYR A 147 9.76 3.12 0.65
C TYR A 147 8.40 3.28 1.35
N MET A 148 8.40 3.18 2.68
CA MET A 148 7.20 3.40 3.50
C MET A 148 7.24 4.83 4.06
N VAL A 149 6.27 5.67 3.71
CA VAL A 149 6.34 7.12 3.95
C VAL A 149 5.43 7.55 5.10
N PRO A 150 5.98 8.02 6.24
CA PRO A 150 5.18 8.54 7.34
C PRO A 150 4.37 9.78 6.94
N GLY A 151 3.09 9.80 7.31
CA GLY A 151 2.20 10.95 7.08
C GLY A 151 1.68 11.10 5.65
N TYR A 152 2.15 10.28 4.71
CA TYR A 152 1.59 10.18 3.36
C TYR A 152 0.36 9.26 3.37
N GLN A 153 -0.74 9.78 2.83
CA GLN A 153 -2.05 9.15 2.70
C GLN A 153 -2.22 8.68 1.25
N HIS A 154 -3.45 8.33 0.83
CA HIS A 154 -3.73 7.95 -0.55
C HIS A 154 -3.71 9.17 -1.51
N GLY A 155 -2.50 9.67 -1.83
CA GLY A 155 -2.30 10.87 -2.66
C GLY A 155 -2.41 12.20 -1.92
N SER A 156 -2.54 12.18 -0.58
CA SER A 156 -2.66 13.38 0.25
C SER A 156 -1.92 13.22 1.60
N GLY A 157 -2.27 14.02 2.61
CA GLY A 157 -1.75 13.88 3.98
C GLY A 157 -0.91 15.06 4.47
N VAL A 158 -0.31 14.89 5.65
CA VAL A 158 0.53 15.90 6.31
C VAL A 158 1.94 15.99 5.73
N PHE A 159 2.28 15.04 4.85
CA PHE A 159 3.47 15.02 4.03
C PHE A 159 3.12 14.34 2.70
N VAL A 160 3.27 15.06 1.58
CA VAL A 160 3.01 14.53 0.25
C VAL A 160 4.34 14.51 -0.51
N PRO A 161 4.98 13.35 -0.68
CA PRO A 161 6.31 13.26 -1.28
C PRO A 161 6.24 13.55 -2.79
N SER A 162 6.96 14.57 -3.23
CA SER A 162 7.41 14.73 -4.60
C SER A 162 8.86 14.25 -4.72
N VAL A 163 9.08 13.23 -5.54
CA VAL A 163 10.36 12.57 -5.76
C VAL A 163 10.40 12.01 -7.17
N ASP A 164 11.55 12.10 -7.84
CA ASP A 164 11.73 11.52 -9.18
C ASP A 164 12.02 10.02 -9.11
N LEU A 165 10.96 9.22 -8.93
CA LEU A 165 11.08 7.76 -8.94
C LEU A 165 11.31 7.20 -10.35
N LEU A 166 10.94 7.92 -11.40
CA LEU A 166 11.15 7.48 -12.77
C LEU A 166 12.64 7.59 -13.15
N GLY A 167 13.28 8.72 -12.84
CA GLY A 167 14.72 8.88 -13.00
C GLY A 167 15.50 7.88 -12.15
N ALA A 168 15.09 7.68 -10.88
CA ALA A 168 15.70 6.65 -10.03
C ALA A 168 15.55 5.22 -10.58
N LEU A 169 14.43 4.92 -11.24
CA LEU A 169 14.22 3.63 -11.91
C LEU A 169 15.08 3.51 -13.17
N ASP A 170 15.14 4.56 -13.98
CA ASP A 170 15.96 4.62 -15.19
C ASP A 170 17.43 4.37 -14.84
N ASP A 171 18.00 5.12 -13.89
CA ASP A 171 19.37 4.93 -13.42
C ASP A 171 19.64 3.52 -12.91
N TRP A 172 18.67 2.90 -12.24
CA TRP A 172 18.83 1.53 -11.76
C TRP A 172 18.86 0.52 -12.92
N VAL A 173 18.01 0.71 -13.92
CA VAL A 173 17.89 -0.19 -15.07
C VAL A 173 19.05 0.00 -16.06
N THR A 174 19.46 1.24 -16.33
CA THR A 174 20.43 1.58 -17.39
C THR A 174 21.86 1.67 -16.88
N HIS A 175 22.07 2.16 -15.66
CA HIS A 175 23.40 2.39 -15.07
C HIS A 175 23.71 1.43 -13.90
N GLY A 176 22.76 0.60 -13.49
CA GLY A 176 22.94 -0.31 -12.35
C GLY A 176 22.99 0.39 -10.99
N VAL A 177 22.60 1.67 -10.93
CA VAL A 177 22.62 2.47 -9.70
C VAL A 177 21.29 2.30 -8.97
N ALA A 178 21.25 1.36 -8.03
CA ALA A 178 20.05 1.15 -7.22
C ALA A 178 19.79 2.36 -6.31
N PRO A 179 18.54 2.84 -6.19
CA PRO A 179 18.25 3.93 -5.29
C PRO A 179 18.34 3.43 -3.84
N GLU A 180 19.10 4.15 -3.03
CA GLU A 180 19.28 3.87 -1.60
C GLU A 180 18.42 4.84 -0.78
N THR A 181 18.98 5.95 -0.31
CA THR A 181 18.20 7.02 0.32
C THR A 181 17.90 8.08 -0.73
N LEU A 182 16.63 8.25 -1.07
CA LEU A 182 16.18 9.35 -1.92
C LEU A 182 15.80 10.56 -1.05
N VAL A 183 15.66 11.74 -1.65
CA VAL A 183 15.13 12.93 -0.97
C VAL A 183 13.79 13.28 -1.61
N ALA A 184 12.74 13.37 -0.79
CA ALA A 184 11.44 13.85 -1.21
C ALA A 184 11.23 15.29 -0.73
N THR A 185 10.62 16.09 -1.60
CA THR A 185 10.12 17.43 -1.28
C THR A 185 8.62 17.35 -1.00
N ASP A 186 8.19 17.90 0.12
CA ASP A 186 6.80 17.97 0.52
C ASP A 186 6.05 18.97 -0.37
N ILE A 187 4.94 18.53 -0.96
CA ILE A 187 4.03 19.40 -1.72
C ILE A 187 2.73 19.67 -0.98
N ALA A 188 2.57 19.19 0.26
CA ALA A 188 1.44 19.57 1.11
C ALA A 188 1.46 21.09 1.36
N ALA A 189 0.33 21.76 1.20
CA ALA A 189 0.26 23.23 1.23
C ALA A 189 0.86 23.84 2.52
N ALA A 190 0.59 23.24 3.68
CA ALA A 190 1.06 23.75 4.98
C ALA A 190 2.58 23.62 5.19
N THR A 191 3.24 22.72 4.48
CA THR A 191 4.65 22.36 4.68
C THR A 191 5.43 22.33 3.35
N ASN A 192 4.92 23.03 2.34
CA ASN A 192 5.48 23.02 0.99
C ASN A 192 6.96 23.41 1.00
N GLY A 193 7.79 22.62 0.32
CA GLY A 193 9.24 22.83 0.24
C GLY A 193 10.04 22.19 1.39
N ARG A 194 9.39 21.66 2.43
CA ARG A 194 10.05 20.81 3.44
C ARG A 194 10.61 19.56 2.77
N THR A 195 11.77 19.07 3.19
CA THR A 195 12.37 17.86 2.63
C THR A 195 12.54 16.76 3.68
N ARG A 196 12.39 15.50 3.25
CA ARG A 196 12.64 14.30 4.09
C ARG A 196 13.42 13.26 3.30
N PRO A 197 14.33 12.49 3.93
CA PRO A 197 14.88 11.32 3.28
C PRO A 197 13.79 10.25 3.17
N LEU A 198 13.68 9.62 1.99
CA LEU A 198 12.95 8.38 1.81
C LEU A 198 13.89 7.22 2.15
N CYS A 199 13.60 6.58 3.27
CA CYS A 199 14.38 5.48 3.78
C CYS A 199 13.90 4.16 3.17
N ARG A 200 14.84 3.30 2.77
CA ARG A 200 14.51 1.92 2.39
C ARG A 200 13.91 1.20 3.59
N TYR A 201 12.74 0.62 3.40
CA TYR A 201 12.10 -0.24 4.40
C TYR A 201 13.06 -1.37 4.83
N PRO A 202 13.24 -1.63 6.14
CA PRO A 202 12.40 -1.19 7.27
C PRO A 202 12.78 0.14 7.93
N LEU A 203 13.80 0.85 7.44
CA LEU A 203 14.27 2.08 8.06
C LEU A 203 13.25 3.22 7.92
N ILE A 204 13.24 4.11 8.91
CA ILE A 204 12.42 5.32 8.95
C ILE A 204 13.28 6.58 9.13
N PRO A 205 12.81 7.75 8.66
CA PRO A 205 13.51 9.01 8.89
C PRO A 205 13.40 9.45 10.36
N ARG A 206 14.53 9.47 11.08
CA ARG A 206 14.64 9.94 12.46
C ARG A 206 15.40 11.27 12.51
N TYR A 207 14.84 12.28 13.18
CA TYR A 207 15.52 13.55 13.37
C TYR A 207 16.78 13.34 14.21
N ALA A 208 17.91 13.88 13.77
CA ALA A 208 19.21 13.69 14.40
C ALA A 208 19.37 14.46 15.73
N GLY A 209 18.39 15.29 16.11
CA GLY A 209 18.42 16.11 17.31
C GLY A 209 19.01 17.50 17.11
N ALA A 210 19.58 17.79 15.93
CA ALA A 210 20.13 19.08 15.56
C ALA A 210 19.88 19.41 14.08
N GLY A 211 19.93 20.69 13.74
CA GLY A 211 19.69 21.20 12.38
C GLY A 211 18.28 21.70 12.14
N ASP A 212 18.01 22.17 10.93
CA ASP A 212 16.68 22.63 10.52
C ASP A 212 15.75 21.42 10.30
N MET A 213 14.65 21.35 11.06
CA MET A 213 13.64 20.28 10.92
C MET A 213 12.95 20.28 9.55
N ASN A 214 13.12 21.32 8.73
CA ASN A 214 12.59 21.34 7.36
C ASN A 214 13.55 20.76 6.31
N ARG A 215 14.76 20.36 6.71
CA ARG A 215 15.79 19.81 5.80
C ARG A 215 15.97 18.31 6.00
N ALA A 216 16.02 17.57 4.89
CA ALA A 216 16.30 16.14 4.89
C ALA A 216 17.64 15.79 5.52
N SER A 217 18.65 16.66 5.39
CA SER A 217 20.00 16.49 5.97
C SER A 217 20.03 16.48 7.50
N SER A 218 18.96 16.93 8.17
CA SER A 218 18.83 16.87 9.62
C SER A 218 18.24 15.54 10.12
N PHE A 219 18.01 14.58 9.22
CA PHE A 219 17.44 13.28 9.51
C PHE A 219 18.40 12.17 9.07
N VAL A 220 18.33 11.04 9.78
CA VAL A 220 19.03 9.81 9.44
C VAL A 220 18.01 8.69 9.28
N CYS A 221 18.26 7.77 8.36
CA CYS A 221 17.47 6.54 8.28
C CYS A 221 17.92 5.60 9.38
N SER A 222 17.01 5.23 10.27
CA SER A 222 17.28 4.29 11.38
C SER A 222 16.16 3.27 11.49
N GLU A 223 16.40 2.18 12.20
CA GLU A 223 15.33 1.27 12.61
C GLU A 223 14.25 2.04 13.42
N PRO A 224 12.98 1.58 13.38
CA PRO A 224 11.86 2.17 14.13
C PRO A 224 12.10 2.32 15.63
#